data_AF-A0A9W9A3P5-F1
#
_entry.id   AF-A0A9W9A3P5-F1
#
_cell.length_a   1.000
_cell.length_b   1.000
_cell.length_c   1.000
_cell.angle_alpha   90.00
_cell.angle_beta   90.00
_cell.angle_gamma   90.00
#
_symmetry.space_group_name_H-M   'P 1'
#
loop_
_entity.id
_entity.type
_entity.pdbx_description
1 polymer ?
#
loop_
_entity_poly.entity_id
_entity_poly.type
_entity_poly.pdbx_seq_one_letter_code
_entity_poly.pdbx_strand_id
1 'polypeptide(L)'
;MITFFLFHSSPGDSKGIRSSPTLEGDGCNSNSDSTESALDYPHLYRPSKNPSMCISISTSRIIPSLPEDVLFMIFQHLSLQDVLSIRRVCRSFKDITHSRGLWVLILRKEVWDRDVPTPRFNLDHLSSAQIEKLVASSLHLHLNWTSKSPKAIRRRHVTVAMPRARITSLHFITLGGCSCLLSFSLKSRVEPRTVTIECWDLSSLRCKARRTVQWFGGYAVNSDPESTGIIAIKTPYVEILAFDPSASSADLAFIPLITLNTAAKSILFFSGTTVILRTPNDELKILDIIRPFYEIKLEDRQPFVPPNQPDSFEAVLNDEYAIILRPKTLALYSLGAFRRGSHPPSASLSPSQVHEFQWRIDSCVMQRQISPSAPHLSNDSKPSSLNILIRYSSLFPWPVNLLHHYTLYPNDSYISSATNKHSSTTTGFAITSNNLPYKFPPVLSQTIVSPVRLFAITDMALGPYGTAVWFDSHTDYHGEVGQRLAGLMLDREETGSNNITPADQVSTMPSMVFGAHEKDDWNRLAIDEGEGRIAVGSTTGEIIIEDYAERQ
;
A
#
# COMPACT_ATOMS: atom_id res chain seq x y z
N MET A 1 -37.67 9.03 4.24
CA MET A 1 -38.33 8.74 2.95
C MET A 1 -37.96 9.88 2.02
N ILE A 2 -36.89 9.74 1.22
CA ILE A 2 -36.45 10.77 0.27
C ILE A 2 -36.35 10.08 -1.09
N THR A 3 -37.23 10.49 -1.98
CA THR A 3 -37.42 9.96 -3.34
C THR A 3 -36.38 10.60 -4.26
N PHE A 4 -35.59 9.79 -4.98
CA PHE A 4 -34.67 10.28 -6.00
C PHE A 4 -35.44 10.68 -7.27
N PHE A 5 -35.27 11.92 -7.72
CA PHE A 5 -35.66 12.34 -9.07
C PHE A 5 -34.46 12.15 -10.02
N LEU A 6 -34.68 11.37 -11.08
CA LEU A 6 -33.81 11.26 -12.25
C LEU A 6 -34.12 12.42 -13.20
N PHE A 7 -33.14 13.28 -13.49
CA PHE A 7 -33.21 14.19 -14.64
C PHE A 7 -32.47 13.57 -15.83
N HIS A 8 -33.21 13.40 -16.94
CA HIS A 8 -32.65 13.17 -18.26
C HIS A 8 -32.21 14.51 -18.85
N SER A 9 -30.93 14.63 -19.22
CA SER A 9 -30.44 15.72 -20.07
C SER A 9 -30.24 15.20 -21.49
N SER A 10 -31.01 15.74 -22.44
CA SER A 10 -30.75 15.63 -23.88
C SER A 10 -29.62 16.56 -24.30
N PRO A 11 -28.88 16.25 -25.39
CA PRO A 11 -27.76 17.06 -25.84
C PRO A 11 -28.27 18.27 -26.66
N GLY A 12 -27.83 19.47 -26.28
CA GLY A 12 -27.97 20.69 -27.07
C GLY A 12 -26.67 21.03 -27.78
N ASP A 13 -26.73 21.13 -29.11
CA ASP A 13 -25.67 21.63 -29.97
C ASP A 13 -25.29 23.07 -29.59
N SER A 14 -23.99 23.33 -29.38
CA SER A 14 -23.45 24.69 -29.31
C SER A 14 -22.33 24.86 -30.33
N LYS A 15 -22.57 25.79 -31.26
CA LYS A 15 -21.67 26.23 -32.32
C LYS A 15 -20.52 27.04 -31.71
N GLY A 16 -19.32 26.75 -32.20
CA GLY A 16 -18.08 27.39 -31.78
C GLY A 16 -17.98 28.87 -32.13
N ILE A 17 -17.39 29.62 -31.21
CA ILE A 17 -16.84 30.96 -31.44
C ILE A 17 -15.34 30.85 -31.19
N ARG A 18 -14.55 31.09 -32.24
CA ARG A 18 -13.09 31.25 -32.17
C ARG A 18 -12.78 32.66 -31.71
N SER A 19 -11.94 32.79 -30.68
CA SER A 19 -11.19 34.01 -30.40
C SER A 19 -9.71 33.65 -30.21
N SER A 20 -8.88 34.20 -31.09
CA SER A 20 -7.42 34.19 -31.03
C SER A 20 -6.93 35.26 -30.06
N PRO A 21 -5.78 35.09 -29.38
CA PRO A 21 -5.03 36.22 -28.86
C PRO A 21 -3.79 36.52 -29.70
N THR A 22 -3.63 37.80 -29.95
CA THR A 22 -2.51 38.52 -30.53
C THR A 22 -1.26 38.46 -29.65
N LEU A 23 -0.11 38.29 -30.33
CA LEU A 23 1.24 38.55 -29.85
C LEU A 23 1.50 40.06 -29.80
N GLU A 24 2.08 40.55 -28.71
CA GLU A 24 2.96 41.73 -28.68
C GLU A 24 3.61 41.85 -27.29
N GLY A 25 4.92 42.12 -27.25
CA GLY A 25 5.62 42.40 -25.99
C GLY A 25 7.13 42.15 -26.02
N ASP A 26 7.84 42.84 -26.91
CA ASP A 26 9.29 43.00 -26.92
C ASP A 26 9.81 43.79 -25.71
N GLY A 27 11.06 43.52 -25.31
CA GLY A 27 11.96 44.54 -24.73
C GLY A 27 12.64 44.18 -23.42
N CYS A 28 13.92 43.78 -23.48
CA CYS A 28 15.07 44.59 -23.02
C CYS A 28 16.35 43.76 -22.80
N ASN A 29 17.38 44.18 -23.53
CA ASN A 29 18.81 43.90 -23.42
C ASN A 29 19.38 44.00 -22.00
N SER A 30 20.43 43.23 -21.68
CA SER A 30 21.83 43.73 -21.68
C SER A 30 22.86 42.74 -21.10
N ASN A 31 23.87 42.44 -21.93
CA ASN A 31 25.31 42.30 -21.70
C ASN A 31 25.85 41.91 -20.31
N SER A 32 26.72 40.89 -20.28
CA SER A 32 28.18 41.12 -20.25
C SER A 32 28.97 39.80 -20.33
N ASP A 33 29.70 39.67 -21.44
CA ASP A 33 30.89 38.85 -21.58
C ASP A 33 32.02 39.39 -20.69
N SER A 34 32.85 38.50 -20.15
CA SER A 34 34.26 38.81 -19.89
C SER A 34 35.12 37.54 -19.99
N THR A 35 35.82 37.47 -21.12
CA THR A 35 36.98 36.62 -21.40
C THR A 35 38.27 37.26 -20.88
N GLU A 36 39.25 36.40 -20.60
CA GLU A 36 40.71 36.62 -20.60
C GLU A 36 41.33 37.64 -19.62
N SER A 37 42.30 37.17 -18.83
CA SER A 37 43.70 37.40 -19.18
C SER A 37 44.67 36.79 -18.16
N ALA A 38 45.71 36.18 -18.73
CA ALA A 38 46.90 35.69 -18.07
C ALA A 38 47.82 36.85 -17.66
N LEU A 39 48.51 36.70 -16.53
CA LEU A 39 49.73 37.45 -16.21
C LEU A 39 50.76 36.50 -15.60
N ASP A 40 51.83 36.30 -16.38
CA ASP A 40 53.17 35.90 -15.95
C ASP A 40 53.75 36.90 -14.94
N TYR A 41 54.54 36.42 -13.96
CA TYR A 41 55.82 37.05 -13.57
C TYR A 41 56.76 36.01 -12.90
N PRO A 42 58.09 36.17 -13.01
CA PRO A 42 59.09 35.13 -12.74
C PRO A 42 59.93 35.36 -11.46
N HIS A 43 60.83 34.39 -11.22
CA HIS A 43 62.07 34.41 -10.43
C HIS A 43 62.12 33.72 -9.05
N LEU A 44 62.95 32.66 -9.06
CA LEU A 44 64.05 32.36 -8.13
C LEU A 44 63.72 32.31 -6.63
N TYR A 45 63.70 31.10 -6.06
CA TYR A 45 64.48 30.78 -4.86
C TYR A 45 64.65 29.26 -4.72
N ARG A 46 65.90 28.81 -4.71
CA ARG A 46 66.33 27.44 -4.41
C ARG A 46 66.79 27.42 -2.95
N PRO A 47 66.18 26.64 -2.04
CA PRO A 47 66.82 26.29 -0.78
C PRO A 47 67.21 24.82 -0.77
N SER A 48 68.53 24.61 -0.73
CA SER A 48 69.24 23.77 0.23
C SER A 48 68.57 22.47 0.71
N LYS A 49 69.12 21.34 0.23
CA LYS A 49 69.00 20.01 0.83
C LYS A 49 69.49 20.04 2.28
N ASN A 50 68.58 19.84 3.23
CA ASN A 50 68.91 19.29 4.55
C ASN A 50 68.13 17.97 4.71
N PRO A 51 68.78 16.86 5.10
CA PRO A 51 68.09 15.60 5.39
C PRO A 51 67.45 15.70 6.77
N SER A 52 66.29 16.36 6.82
CA SER A 52 65.39 16.23 7.96
C SER A 52 64.91 14.78 7.99
N MET A 53 65.25 14.05 9.06
CA MET A 53 64.61 12.79 9.41
C MET A 53 63.12 13.06 9.66
N CYS A 54 62.34 13.10 8.57
CA CYS A 54 60.91 12.87 8.63
C CYS A 54 60.74 11.45 9.15
N ILE A 55 60.36 11.32 10.41
CA ILE A 55 59.59 10.15 10.84
C ILE A 55 58.26 10.27 10.08
N SER A 56 58.26 9.83 8.81
CA SER A 56 57.03 9.59 8.07
C SER A 56 56.40 8.36 8.71
N ILE A 57 55.67 8.59 9.80
CA ILE A 57 54.68 7.63 10.26
C ILE A 57 53.79 7.46 9.03
N SER A 58 53.95 6.32 8.37
CA SER A 58 53.20 5.94 7.18
C SER A 58 51.77 5.59 7.60
N THR A 59 51.07 6.56 8.19
CA THR A 59 49.66 6.46 8.60
C THR A 59 48.77 6.08 7.41
N SER A 60 49.23 6.36 6.19
CA SER A 60 48.62 5.95 4.92
C SER A 60 48.44 4.42 4.75
N ARG A 61 49.08 3.55 5.55
CA ARG A 61 48.93 2.10 5.41
C ARG A 61 48.12 1.42 6.51
N ILE A 62 47.77 2.13 7.58
CA ILE A 62 47.18 1.50 8.77
C ILE A 62 45.72 1.12 8.52
N ILE A 63 44.92 2.02 7.96
CA ILE A 63 43.47 1.80 7.83
C ILE A 63 43.14 0.63 6.88
N PRO A 64 43.73 0.51 5.68
CA PRO A 64 43.47 -0.64 4.81
C PRO A 64 43.96 -1.99 5.38
N SER A 65 44.82 -1.98 6.40
CA SER A 65 45.33 -3.20 7.05
C SER A 65 44.48 -3.70 8.22
N LEU A 66 43.42 -2.96 8.58
CA LEU A 66 42.49 -3.39 9.61
C LEU A 66 41.70 -4.62 9.14
N PRO A 67 41.32 -5.52 10.07
CA PRO A 67 40.37 -6.60 9.79
C PRO A 67 39.06 -6.10 9.15
N GLU A 68 38.46 -6.91 8.27
CA GLU A 68 37.28 -6.53 7.48
C GLU A 68 36.06 -6.19 8.35
N ASP A 69 35.87 -6.92 9.44
CA ASP A 69 34.83 -6.68 10.44
C ASP A 69 34.97 -5.31 11.12
N VAL A 70 36.19 -4.90 11.46
CA VAL A 70 36.46 -3.56 12.01
C VAL A 70 36.16 -2.47 10.96
N LEU A 71 36.49 -2.72 9.70
CA LEU A 71 36.16 -1.79 8.62
C LEU A 71 34.66 -1.69 8.37
N PHE A 72 33.91 -2.79 8.50
CA PHE A 72 32.44 -2.75 8.47
C PHE A 72 31.86 -1.95 9.64
N MET A 73 32.41 -2.12 10.85
CA MET A 73 32.03 -1.31 12.00
C MET A 73 32.31 0.18 11.79
N ILE A 74 33.39 0.54 11.09
CA ILE A 74 33.65 1.95 10.74
C ILE A 74 32.64 2.42 9.68
N PHE A 75 32.45 1.64 8.62
CA PHE A 75 31.59 2.02 7.50
C PHE A 75 30.10 2.11 7.88
N GLN A 76 29.64 1.38 8.89
CA GLN A 76 28.25 1.51 9.39
C GLN A 76 27.97 2.93 9.91
N HIS A 77 28.99 3.68 10.34
CA HIS A 77 28.84 5.06 10.83
C HIS A 77 28.93 6.11 9.72
N LEU A 78 29.22 5.70 8.49
CA LEU A 78 29.34 6.60 7.35
C LEU A 78 28.01 6.74 6.61
N SER A 79 27.84 7.85 5.88
CA SER A 79 26.74 7.98 4.93
C SER A 79 27.00 7.14 3.68
N LEU A 80 25.94 6.85 2.90
CA LEU A 80 26.08 6.18 1.61
C LEU A 80 27.06 6.89 0.68
N GLN A 81 27.02 8.23 0.66
CA GLN A 81 27.90 9.06 -0.17
C GLN A 81 29.38 8.93 0.25
N ASP A 82 29.64 8.85 1.56
CA ASP A 82 31.00 8.68 2.08
C ASP A 82 31.55 7.29 1.74
N VAL A 83 30.74 6.23 1.86
CA VAL A 83 31.13 4.87 1.46
C VAL A 83 31.50 4.82 -0.02
N LEU A 84 30.68 5.43 -0.89
CA LEU A 84 30.95 5.52 -2.33
C LEU A 84 32.18 6.38 -2.65
N SER A 85 32.50 7.37 -1.82
CA SER A 85 33.70 8.19 -1.97
C SER A 85 34.96 7.44 -1.52
N ILE A 86 34.90 6.71 -0.40
CA ILE A 86 35.99 5.86 0.11
C ILE A 86 36.37 4.76 -0.89
N ARG A 87 35.39 4.20 -1.60
CA ARG A 87 35.63 3.25 -2.70
C ARG A 87 36.64 3.76 -3.75
N ARG A 88 36.71 5.08 -3.96
CA ARG A 88 37.60 5.70 -4.96
C ARG A 88 39.02 5.94 -4.46
N VAL A 89 39.28 5.71 -3.17
CA VAL A 89 40.57 6.05 -2.53
C VAL A 89 41.65 5.02 -2.83
N CYS A 90 41.38 3.71 -2.64
CA CYS A 90 42.35 2.65 -2.91
C CYS A 90 41.68 1.32 -3.29
N ARG A 91 42.47 0.37 -3.82
CA ARG A 91 41.96 -0.95 -4.25
C ARG A 91 41.34 -1.75 -3.10
N SER A 92 41.98 -1.77 -1.93
CA SER A 92 41.46 -2.48 -0.76
C SER A 92 40.07 -1.98 -0.33
N PHE A 93 39.87 -0.65 -0.30
CA PHE A 93 38.56 -0.09 0.01
C PHE A 93 37.56 -0.32 -1.12
N LYS A 94 38.01 -0.33 -2.38
CA LYS A 94 37.14 -0.72 -3.48
C LYS A 94 36.61 -2.14 -3.27
N ASP A 95 37.46 -3.09 -2.93
CA ASP A 95 37.07 -4.49 -2.73
C ASP A 95 36.10 -4.64 -1.54
N ILE A 96 36.42 -4.03 -0.40
CA ILE A 96 35.57 -4.09 0.81
C ILE A 96 34.23 -3.39 0.59
N THR A 97 34.20 -2.26 -0.12
CA THR A 97 32.94 -1.56 -0.45
C THR A 97 32.12 -2.27 -1.53
N HIS A 98 32.63 -3.34 -2.14
CA HIS A 98 31.87 -4.26 -2.98
C HIS A 98 31.47 -5.56 -2.25
N SER A 99 31.85 -5.71 -0.98
CA SER A 99 31.43 -6.88 -0.18
C SER A 99 29.92 -6.90 0.02
N ARG A 100 29.32 -8.09 -0.05
CA ARG A 100 27.88 -8.28 0.20
C ARG A 100 27.51 -7.92 1.64
N GLY A 101 28.37 -8.24 2.60
CA GLY A 101 28.15 -7.99 4.03
C GLY A 101 27.92 -6.51 4.32
N LEU A 102 28.77 -5.63 3.76
CA LEU A 102 28.59 -4.19 3.91
C LEU A 102 27.25 -3.70 3.36
N TRP A 103 26.86 -4.14 2.16
CA TRP A 103 25.60 -3.68 1.55
C TRP A 103 24.36 -4.18 2.27
N VAL A 104 24.41 -5.37 2.88
CA VAL A 104 23.34 -5.84 3.77
C VAL A 104 23.24 -4.94 5.02
N LEU A 105 24.37 -4.54 5.60
CA LEU A 105 24.38 -3.60 6.74
C LEU A 105 23.82 -2.23 6.36
N ILE A 106 24.22 -1.70 5.20
CA ILE A 106 23.71 -0.41 4.69
C ILE A 106 22.22 -0.51 4.38
N LEU A 107 21.76 -1.59 3.74
CA LEU A 107 20.33 -1.83 3.48
C LEU A 107 19.55 -1.81 4.79
N ARG A 108 20.01 -2.53 5.81
CA ARG A 108 19.36 -2.53 7.11
C ARG A 108 19.31 -1.13 7.73
N LYS A 109 20.45 -0.45 7.81
CA LYS A 109 20.56 0.87 8.46
C LYS A 109 19.82 1.99 7.73
N GLU A 110 20.05 2.14 6.44
CA GLU A 110 19.58 3.30 5.68
C GLU A 110 18.16 3.10 5.13
N VAL A 111 17.73 1.85 4.96
CA VAL A 111 16.43 1.54 4.36
C VAL A 111 15.50 0.93 5.41
N TRP A 112 15.88 -0.19 6.04
CA TRP A 112 14.95 -0.93 6.91
C TRP A 112 14.69 -0.29 8.26
N ASP A 113 15.73 0.20 8.93
CA ASP A 113 15.62 0.87 10.23
C ASP A 113 14.93 2.24 10.10
N ARG A 114 14.85 2.77 8.87
CA ARG A 114 14.11 3.99 8.52
C ARG A 114 12.74 3.72 7.91
N ASP A 115 12.29 2.46 7.91
CA ASP A 115 11.03 2.00 7.31
C ASP A 115 10.82 2.49 5.85
N VAL A 116 11.90 2.63 5.10
CA VAL A 116 11.83 3.05 3.69
C VAL A 116 11.18 1.93 2.87
N PRO A 117 10.19 2.26 2.01
CA PRO A 117 9.55 1.27 1.16
C PRO A 117 10.55 0.49 0.32
N THR A 118 10.41 -0.83 0.36
CA THR A 118 11.22 -1.74 -0.45
C THR A 118 10.33 -2.73 -1.20
N PRO A 119 10.69 -3.07 -2.46
CA PRO A 119 10.11 -4.22 -3.14
C PRO A 119 10.24 -5.48 -2.30
N ARG A 120 9.37 -6.46 -2.53
CA ARG A 120 9.53 -7.79 -1.92
C ARG A 120 10.61 -8.56 -2.68
N PHE A 121 11.64 -9.01 -1.99
CA PHE A 121 12.71 -9.81 -2.57
C PHE A 121 13.26 -10.81 -1.54
N ASN A 122 13.82 -11.92 -2.02
CA ASN A 122 14.62 -12.81 -1.20
C ASN A 122 16.08 -12.32 -1.19
N LEU A 123 16.53 -11.81 -0.03
CA LEU A 123 17.88 -11.27 0.13
C LEU A 123 18.96 -12.30 -0.24
N ASP A 124 18.74 -13.58 0.01
CA ASP A 124 19.71 -14.66 -0.20
C ASP A 124 20.07 -14.89 -1.67
N HIS A 125 19.19 -14.48 -2.58
CA HIS A 125 19.41 -14.63 -4.03
C HIS A 125 20.03 -13.40 -4.69
N LEU A 126 20.20 -12.29 -3.96
CA LEU A 126 20.77 -11.07 -4.52
C LEU A 126 22.31 -11.09 -4.49
N SER A 127 22.94 -10.59 -5.53
CA SER A 127 24.37 -10.25 -5.51
C SER A 127 24.62 -8.95 -4.75
N SER A 128 25.86 -8.69 -4.38
CA SER A 128 26.26 -7.41 -3.76
C SER A 128 25.85 -6.20 -4.60
N ALA A 129 26.07 -6.26 -5.91
CA ALA A 129 25.69 -5.19 -6.85
C ALA A 129 24.16 -5.00 -6.94
N GLN A 130 23.38 -6.07 -6.82
CA GLN A 130 21.92 -5.98 -6.78
C GLN A 130 21.42 -5.35 -5.48
N ILE A 131 22.04 -5.65 -4.34
CA ILE A 131 21.70 -4.98 -3.07
C ILE A 131 22.06 -3.50 -3.13
N GLU A 132 23.25 -3.16 -3.66
CA GLU A 132 23.64 -1.75 -3.85
C GLU A 132 22.62 -0.99 -4.71
N LYS A 133 22.21 -1.57 -5.85
CA LYS A 133 21.18 -0.99 -6.72
C LYS A 133 19.84 -0.83 -5.99
N LEU A 134 19.42 -1.87 -5.26
CA LEU A 134 18.20 -1.86 -4.46
C LEU A 134 18.23 -0.73 -3.43
N VAL A 135 19.29 -0.61 -2.62
CA VAL A 135 19.45 0.47 -1.63
C VAL A 135 19.34 1.84 -2.30
N ALA A 136 20.09 2.06 -3.39
CA ALA A 136 20.07 3.32 -4.11
C ALA A 136 18.67 3.66 -4.64
N SER A 137 18.00 2.69 -5.26
CA SER A 137 16.66 2.88 -5.82
C SER A 137 15.57 3.08 -4.76
N SER A 138 15.63 2.39 -3.61
CA SER A 138 14.69 2.57 -2.51
C SER A 138 14.84 3.94 -1.86
N LEU A 139 16.08 4.41 -1.65
CA LEU A 139 16.32 5.77 -1.15
C LEU A 139 15.87 6.83 -2.15
N HIS A 140 16.14 6.63 -3.44
CA HIS A 140 15.67 7.55 -4.48
C HIS A 140 14.15 7.60 -4.56
N LEU A 141 13.50 6.43 -4.55
CA LEU A 141 12.04 6.31 -4.49
C LEU A 141 11.53 7.07 -3.27
N HIS A 142 12.05 6.78 -2.07
CA HIS A 142 11.60 7.45 -0.85
C HIS A 142 11.69 8.97 -0.96
N LEU A 143 12.83 9.52 -1.39
CA LEU A 143 13.00 10.96 -1.56
C LEU A 143 11.99 11.57 -2.54
N ASN A 144 11.70 10.90 -3.65
CA ASN A 144 10.68 11.35 -4.61
C ASN A 144 9.27 11.22 -4.01
N TRP A 145 8.98 10.07 -3.42
CA TRP A 145 7.69 9.64 -2.91
C TRP A 145 7.22 10.52 -1.75
N THR A 146 8.13 10.93 -0.86
CA THR A 146 7.85 11.79 0.29
C THR A 146 7.99 13.28 -0.02
N SER A 147 8.27 13.65 -1.27
CA SER A 147 8.33 15.06 -1.67
C SER A 147 6.92 15.66 -1.70
N LYS A 148 6.79 16.99 -1.59
CA LYS A 148 5.49 17.67 -1.64
C LYS A 148 4.73 17.45 -2.96
N SER A 149 5.47 17.21 -4.05
CA SER A 149 4.92 16.94 -5.37
C SER A 149 5.73 15.82 -6.03
N PRO A 150 5.45 14.55 -5.66
CA PRO A 150 6.14 13.40 -6.23
C PRO A 150 6.00 13.42 -7.75
N LYS A 151 7.10 13.16 -8.45
CA LYS A 151 7.13 13.17 -9.92
C LYS A 151 7.08 11.75 -10.45
N ALA A 152 6.02 11.41 -11.17
CA ALA A 152 5.95 10.15 -11.89
C ALA A 152 7.06 10.12 -12.95
N ILE A 153 7.92 9.10 -12.88
CA ILE A 153 8.97 8.83 -13.87
C ILE A 153 8.34 8.26 -15.14
N ARG A 154 7.25 7.50 -14.97
CA ARG A 154 6.52 6.90 -16.08
C ARG A 154 5.02 6.96 -15.80
N ARG A 155 4.26 7.39 -16.81
CA ARG A 155 2.81 7.31 -16.84
C ARG A 155 2.37 6.37 -17.96
N ARG A 156 1.48 5.44 -17.65
CA ARG A 156 1.01 4.40 -18.56
C ARG A 156 -0.50 4.36 -18.54
N HIS A 157 -1.10 4.10 -19.69
CA HIS A 157 -2.54 4.04 -19.85
C HIS A 157 -2.93 2.63 -20.29
N VAL A 158 -3.96 2.09 -19.66
CA VAL A 158 -4.56 0.80 -19.98
C VAL A 158 -6.06 1.04 -20.18
N THR A 159 -6.58 0.56 -21.29
CA THR A 159 -8.03 0.59 -21.57
C THR A 159 -8.57 -0.82 -21.40
N VAL A 160 -9.56 -0.98 -20.53
CA VAL A 160 -10.22 -2.28 -20.34
C VAL A 160 -10.91 -2.73 -21.62
N ALA A 161 -11.07 -4.04 -21.77
CA ALA A 161 -11.63 -4.64 -22.99
C ALA A 161 -13.05 -4.16 -23.33
N MET A 162 -13.80 -3.71 -22.31
CA MET A 162 -15.14 -3.16 -22.47
C MET A 162 -15.10 -1.63 -22.44
N PRO A 163 -15.25 -0.94 -23.59
CA PRO A 163 -15.29 0.51 -23.62
C PRO A 163 -16.41 1.05 -22.72
N ARG A 164 -16.15 2.15 -22.00
CA ARG A 164 -17.12 2.80 -21.09
C ARG A 164 -17.54 1.96 -19.88
N ALA A 165 -16.90 0.83 -19.63
CA ALA A 165 -17.14 0.08 -18.39
C ALA A 165 -16.51 0.82 -17.22
N ARG A 166 -17.28 1.05 -16.15
CA ARG A 166 -16.77 1.74 -14.95
C ARG A 166 -15.77 0.84 -14.23
N ILE A 167 -14.58 1.33 -13.91
CA ILE A 167 -13.67 0.60 -13.02
C ILE A 167 -14.28 0.56 -11.62
N THR A 168 -14.55 -0.64 -11.11
CA THR A 168 -15.12 -0.85 -9.79
C THR A 168 -14.08 -1.23 -8.76
N SER A 169 -12.88 -1.63 -9.18
CA SER A 169 -11.75 -1.87 -8.30
C SER A 169 -10.44 -2.13 -9.05
N LEU A 170 -9.34 -1.89 -8.35
CA LEU A 170 -7.96 -2.12 -8.75
C LEU A 170 -7.21 -2.78 -7.60
N HIS A 171 -6.37 -3.76 -7.91
CA HIS A 171 -5.51 -4.42 -6.93
C HIS A 171 -4.15 -4.76 -7.54
N PHE A 172 -3.06 -4.35 -6.89
CA PHE A 172 -1.75 -4.86 -7.23
C PHE A 172 -1.56 -6.24 -6.62
N ILE A 173 -1.12 -7.20 -7.43
CA ILE A 173 -0.90 -8.58 -7.04
C ILE A 173 0.40 -9.11 -7.63
N THR A 174 0.93 -10.18 -7.05
CA THR A 174 2.07 -10.92 -7.62
C THR A 174 1.58 -12.26 -8.14
N LEU A 175 1.85 -12.57 -9.41
CA LEU A 175 1.48 -13.84 -10.04
C LEU A 175 2.71 -14.50 -10.64
N GLY A 176 3.15 -15.62 -10.06
CA GLY A 176 4.34 -16.34 -10.52
C GLY A 176 5.59 -15.45 -10.56
N GLY A 177 5.79 -14.63 -9.53
CA GLY A 177 6.88 -13.65 -9.45
C GLY A 177 6.72 -12.42 -10.36
N CYS A 178 5.66 -12.33 -11.16
CA CYS A 178 5.38 -11.14 -11.97
C CYS A 178 4.48 -10.17 -11.19
N SER A 179 4.84 -8.89 -11.18
CA SER A 179 3.96 -7.83 -10.68
C SER A 179 2.84 -7.55 -11.70
N CYS A 180 1.60 -7.63 -11.23
CA CYS A 180 0.41 -7.51 -12.04
C CYS A 180 -0.59 -6.54 -11.42
N LEU A 181 -1.44 -5.96 -12.26
CA LEU A 181 -2.60 -5.18 -11.84
C LEU A 181 -3.88 -5.93 -12.19
N LEU A 182 -4.68 -6.23 -11.18
CA LEU A 182 -6.02 -6.79 -11.36
C LEU A 182 -7.04 -5.65 -11.40
N SER A 183 -7.86 -5.62 -12.44
CA SER A 183 -8.92 -4.62 -12.62
C SER A 183 -10.28 -5.27 -12.75
N PHE A 184 -11.28 -4.67 -12.11
CA PHE A 184 -12.69 -5.06 -12.22
C PHE A 184 -13.45 -3.94 -12.91
N SER A 185 -14.14 -4.24 -14.01
CA SER A 185 -14.91 -3.26 -14.79
C SER A 185 -16.37 -3.68 -14.92
N LEU A 186 -17.30 -2.73 -14.71
CA LEU A 186 -18.75 -2.95 -14.74
C LEU A 186 -19.37 -2.22 -15.93
N LYS A 187 -19.98 -2.97 -16.87
CA LYS A 187 -20.60 -2.40 -18.08
C LYS A 187 -22.00 -1.84 -17.87
N SER A 188 -22.85 -2.58 -17.15
CA SER A 188 -24.26 -2.24 -16.96
C SER A 188 -24.61 -2.28 -15.48
N ARG A 189 -25.36 -1.28 -15.03
CA ARG A 189 -26.01 -1.30 -13.70
C ARG A 189 -27.36 -2.02 -13.71
N VAL A 190 -27.93 -2.22 -14.90
CA VAL A 190 -29.18 -2.95 -15.09
C VAL A 190 -28.90 -4.45 -15.01
N GLU A 191 -29.76 -5.18 -14.30
CA GLU A 191 -29.61 -6.62 -14.12
C GLU A 191 -29.83 -7.38 -15.45
N PRO A 192 -29.03 -8.43 -15.72
CA PRO A 192 -27.92 -8.93 -14.91
C PRO A 192 -26.66 -8.04 -15.04
N ARG A 193 -26.04 -7.71 -13.90
CA ARG A 193 -24.77 -7.00 -13.87
C ARG A 193 -23.69 -7.86 -14.52
N THR A 194 -22.97 -7.27 -15.47
CA THR A 194 -21.83 -7.91 -16.15
C THR A 194 -20.54 -7.25 -15.71
N VAL A 195 -19.66 -8.02 -15.08
CA VAL A 195 -18.34 -7.59 -14.64
C VAL A 195 -17.28 -8.30 -15.47
N THR A 196 -16.28 -7.57 -15.95
CA THR A 196 -15.07 -8.14 -16.55
C THR A 196 -13.90 -7.94 -15.61
N ILE A 197 -13.20 -9.02 -15.34
CA ILE A 197 -12.00 -9.10 -14.54
C ILE A 197 -10.83 -9.22 -15.52
N GLU A 198 -9.83 -8.36 -15.39
CA GLU A 198 -8.63 -8.41 -16.24
C GLU A 198 -7.38 -8.31 -15.37
N CYS A 199 -6.39 -9.14 -15.66
CA CYS A 199 -5.09 -9.12 -15.02
C CYS A 199 -4.04 -8.64 -16.03
N TRP A 200 -3.42 -7.51 -15.72
CA TRP A 200 -2.45 -6.83 -16.58
C TRP A 200 -1.04 -7.07 -16.08
N ASP A 201 -0.17 -7.55 -16.95
CA ASP A 201 1.26 -7.60 -16.68
C ASP A 201 1.83 -6.18 -16.68
N LEU A 202 2.35 -5.71 -15.55
CA LEU A 202 2.91 -4.36 -15.46
C LEU A 202 4.21 -4.21 -16.24
N SER A 203 4.86 -5.29 -16.67
CA SER A 203 6.06 -5.16 -17.50
C SER A 203 5.73 -4.81 -18.95
N SER A 204 4.71 -5.44 -19.49
CA SER A 204 4.36 -5.43 -20.92
C SER A 204 3.04 -4.72 -21.22
N LEU A 205 2.26 -4.41 -20.19
CA LEU A 205 0.87 -3.95 -20.25
C LEU A 205 -0.06 -4.88 -21.04
N ARG A 206 0.32 -6.16 -21.19
CA ARG A 206 -0.52 -7.15 -21.84
C ARG A 206 -1.49 -7.77 -20.83
N CYS A 207 -2.73 -7.98 -21.25
CA CYS A 207 -3.71 -8.73 -20.48
C CYS A 207 -3.30 -10.21 -20.45
N LYS A 208 -2.94 -10.72 -19.27
CA LYS A 208 -2.55 -12.12 -19.02
C LYS A 208 -3.75 -13.00 -18.73
N ALA A 209 -4.79 -12.46 -18.09
CA ALA A 209 -6.01 -13.19 -17.80
C ALA A 209 -7.22 -12.28 -17.92
N ARG A 210 -8.32 -12.80 -18.47
CA ARG A 210 -9.60 -12.14 -18.56
C ARG A 210 -10.71 -13.12 -18.21
N ARG A 211 -11.71 -12.65 -17.47
CA ARG A 211 -12.96 -13.40 -17.25
C ARG A 211 -14.13 -12.44 -17.17
N THR A 212 -15.17 -12.74 -17.93
CA THR A 212 -16.44 -12.00 -17.89
C THR A 212 -17.47 -12.83 -17.16
N VAL A 213 -18.09 -12.26 -16.13
CA VAL A 213 -19.13 -12.93 -15.33
C VAL A 213 -20.43 -12.15 -15.35
N GLN A 214 -21.53 -12.90 -15.36
CA GLN A 214 -22.89 -12.39 -15.14
C GLN A 214 -23.34 -12.73 -13.71
N TRP A 215 -24.40 -12.08 -13.21
CA TRP A 215 -24.96 -12.33 -11.88
C TRP A 215 -24.00 -12.06 -10.72
N PHE A 216 -23.15 -11.05 -10.90
CA PHE A 216 -22.11 -10.70 -9.96
C PHE A 216 -22.70 -10.18 -8.64
N GLY A 217 -22.42 -10.90 -7.54
CA GLY A 217 -22.81 -10.47 -6.19
C GLY A 217 -21.66 -10.07 -5.28
N GLY A 218 -20.45 -9.90 -5.83
CA GLY A 218 -19.27 -9.45 -5.08
C GLY A 218 -18.07 -10.35 -5.30
N TYR A 219 -16.94 -9.93 -4.76
CA TYR A 219 -15.66 -10.60 -4.88
C TYR A 219 -14.74 -10.17 -3.74
N ALA A 220 -13.66 -10.92 -3.55
CA ALA A 220 -12.51 -10.49 -2.77
C ALA A 220 -11.24 -11.03 -3.43
N VAL A 221 -10.20 -10.20 -3.49
CA VAL A 221 -8.87 -10.60 -3.90
C VAL A 221 -8.15 -11.18 -2.70
N ASN A 222 -7.39 -12.25 -2.92
CA ASN A 222 -6.63 -12.88 -1.86
C ASN A 222 -5.52 -11.93 -1.39
N SER A 223 -5.55 -11.58 -0.12
CA SER A 223 -4.50 -10.77 0.51
C SER A 223 -3.20 -11.55 0.75
N ASP A 224 -3.25 -12.89 0.68
CA ASP A 224 -2.06 -13.75 0.71
C ASP A 224 -1.53 -13.98 -0.72
N PRO A 225 -0.38 -13.39 -1.08
CA PRO A 225 0.20 -13.51 -2.42
C PRO A 225 0.72 -14.92 -2.74
N GLU A 226 0.97 -15.75 -1.72
CA GLU A 226 1.49 -17.11 -1.90
C GLU A 226 0.37 -18.15 -2.06
N SER A 227 -0.89 -17.74 -1.86
CA SER A 227 -2.03 -18.64 -2.01
C SER A 227 -2.30 -18.98 -3.47
N THR A 228 -2.67 -20.24 -3.72
CA THR A 228 -3.07 -20.71 -5.06
C THR A 228 -4.37 -20.05 -5.54
N GLY A 229 -5.29 -19.75 -4.63
CA GLY A 229 -6.53 -19.05 -4.95
C GLY A 229 -6.32 -17.54 -4.94
N ILE A 230 -6.54 -16.86 -6.05
CA ILE A 230 -6.26 -15.42 -6.20
C ILE A 230 -7.50 -14.57 -5.97
N ILE A 231 -8.67 -15.06 -6.37
CA ILE A 231 -9.92 -14.29 -6.31
C ILE A 231 -11.03 -15.22 -5.83
N ALA A 232 -11.79 -14.81 -4.82
CA ALA A 232 -13.07 -15.39 -4.52
C ALA A 232 -14.15 -14.53 -5.20
N ILE A 233 -15.01 -15.11 -6.03
CA ILE A 233 -16.06 -14.39 -6.75
C ILE A 233 -17.43 -15.06 -6.56
N LYS A 234 -18.48 -14.24 -6.39
CA LYS A 234 -19.84 -14.74 -6.30
C LYS A 234 -20.54 -14.57 -7.64
N THR A 235 -20.73 -15.68 -8.31
CA THR A 235 -21.62 -15.90 -9.47
C THR A 235 -22.90 -16.57 -8.92
N PRO A 236 -23.68 -17.42 -9.63
CA PRO A 236 -24.72 -18.20 -8.96
C PRO A 236 -24.19 -18.99 -7.74
N TYR A 237 -22.91 -19.34 -7.75
CA TYR A 237 -22.17 -19.96 -6.65
C TYR A 237 -20.96 -19.11 -6.25
N VAL A 238 -20.30 -19.45 -5.15
CA VAL A 238 -19.00 -18.85 -4.83
C VAL A 238 -17.90 -19.67 -5.51
N GLU A 239 -17.09 -19.05 -6.35
CA GLU A 239 -15.97 -19.68 -7.03
C GLU A 239 -14.65 -19.09 -6.52
N ILE A 240 -13.67 -19.93 -6.21
CA ILE A 240 -12.29 -19.49 -6.02
C ILE A 240 -11.56 -19.68 -7.33
N LEU A 241 -10.96 -18.62 -7.85
CA LEU A 241 -10.24 -18.62 -9.12
C LEU A 241 -8.74 -18.68 -8.85
N ALA A 242 -8.05 -19.51 -9.65
CA ALA A 242 -6.60 -19.54 -9.76
C ALA A 242 -6.17 -19.00 -11.13
N PHE A 243 -4.87 -18.83 -11.32
CA PHE A 243 -4.27 -18.38 -12.57
C PHE A 243 -3.46 -19.51 -13.19
N ASP A 244 -3.77 -19.83 -14.44
CA ASP A 244 -2.99 -20.76 -15.25
C ASP A 244 -2.03 -19.98 -16.15
N PRO A 245 -0.71 -19.96 -15.85
CA PRO A 245 0.27 -19.28 -16.68
C PRO A 245 0.48 -19.95 -18.04
N SER A 246 0.03 -21.20 -18.21
CA SER A 246 0.18 -21.98 -19.45
C SER A 246 -0.99 -21.84 -20.42
N ALA A 247 -2.03 -21.09 -20.03
CA ALA A 247 -3.21 -20.89 -20.86
C ALA A 247 -2.84 -20.24 -22.21
N SER A 248 -3.46 -20.74 -23.28
CA SER A 248 -3.20 -20.29 -24.66
C SER A 248 -3.75 -18.89 -24.97
N SER A 249 -4.68 -18.40 -24.15
CA SER A 249 -5.27 -17.06 -24.27
C SER A 249 -5.61 -16.48 -22.91
N ALA A 250 -5.73 -15.15 -22.84
CA ALA A 250 -6.11 -14.46 -21.62
C ALA A 250 -7.50 -14.91 -21.12
N ASP A 251 -8.45 -15.17 -22.01
CA ASP A 251 -9.82 -15.55 -21.64
C ASP A 251 -9.93 -16.93 -20.97
N LEU A 252 -8.89 -17.77 -21.08
CA LEU A 252 -8.82 -19.10 -20.47
C LEU A 252 -7.91 -19.16 -19.23
N ALA A 253 -7.16 -18.10 -18.93
CA ALA A 253 -6.15 -18.12 -17.89
C ALA A 253 -6.71 -18.07 -16.46
N PHE A 254 -7.95 -17.59 -16.26
CA PHE A 254 -8.63 -17.70 -14.97
C PHE A 254 -9.41 -19.01 -14.87
N ILE A 255 -8.86 -19.97 -14.14
CA ILE A 255 -9.47 -21.28 -13.94
C ILE A 255 -10.17 -21.38 -12.57
N PRO A 256 -11.34 -22.02 -12.46
CA PRO A 256 -11.96 -22.27 -11.17
C PRO A 256 -11.17 -23.35 -10.42
N LEU A 257 -10.68 -23.02 -9.22
CA LEU A 257 -10.00 -23.94 -8.31
C LEU A 257 -11.01 -24.76 -7.50
N ILE A 258 -12.05 -24.11 -6.96
CA ILE A 258 -13.14 -24.76 -6.24
C ILE A 258 -14.43 -23.95 -6.41
N THR A 259 -15.56 -24.64 -6.53
CA THR A 259 -16.90 -24.05 -6.49
C THR A 259 -17.57 -24.46 -5.18
N LEU A 260 -17.90 -23.47 -4.36
CA LEU A 260 -18.52 -23.64 -3.06
C LEU A 260 -20.03 -23.53 -3.20
N ASN A 261 -20.76 -24.52 -2.67
CA ASN A 261 -22.22 -24.55 -2.66
C ASN A 261 -22.82 -23.68 -1.54
N THR A 262 -22.06 -22.72 -1.01
CA THR A 262 -22.50 -21.85 0.08
C THR A 262 -23.39 -20.75 -0.47
N ALA A 263 -24.58 -20.60 0.11
CA ALA A 263 -25.47 -19.49 -0.20
C ALA A 263 -24.85 -18.17 0.30
N ALA A 264 -24.36 -17.35 -0.63
CA ALA A 264 -23.77 -16.04 -0.34
C ALA A 264 -24.52 -14.93 -1.07
N LYS A 265 -24.88 -13.88 -0.34
CA LYS A 265 -25.31 -12.59 -0.90
C LYS A 265 -24.11 -11.88 -1.52
N SER A 266 -23.00 -11.81 -0.78
CA SER A 266 -21.75 -11.20 -1.21
C SER A 266 -20.52 -11.85 -0.56
N ILE A 267 -19.37 -11.68 -1.20
CA ILE A 267 -18.06 -12.01 -0.65
C ILE A 267 -17.46 -10.70 -0.13
N LEU A 268 -16.92 -10.75 1.08
CA LEU A 268 -16.43 -9.56 1.78
C LEU A 268 -14.92 -9.55 1.91
N PHE A 269 -14.29 -10.71 2.12
CA PHE A 269 -12.84 -10.80 2.27
C PHE A 269 -12.29 -12.18 1.92
N PHE A 270 -11.03 -12.22 1.47
CA PHE A 270 -10.31 -13.46 1.16
C PHE A 270 -8.83 -13.33 1.57
N SER A 271 -8.34 -14.29 2.34
CA SER A 271 -6.94 -14.35 2.79
C SER A 271 -6.49 -15.78 3.01
N GLY A 272 -5.41 -16.19 2.34
CA GLY A 272 -4.91 -17.56 2.37
C GLY A 272 -5.96 -18.53 1.88
N THR A 273 -6.51 -19.32 2.79
CA THR A 273 -7.59 -20.29 2.55
C THR A 273 -8.95 -19.82 3.09
N THR A 274 -9.03 -18.62 3.64
CA THR A 274 -10.16 -18.18 4.47
C THR A 274 -10.98 -17.12 3.78
N VAL A 275 -12.28 -17.38 3.64
CA VAL A 275 -13.24 -16.46 3.04
C VAL A 275 -14.19 -15.96 4.11
N ILE A 276 -14.47 -14.66 4.11
CA ILE A 276 -15.59 -14.08 4.85
C ILE A 276 -16.67 -13.69 3.84
N LEU A 277 -17.88 -14.18 4.08
CA LEU A 277 -19.03 -13.95 3.21
C LEU A 277 -20.23 -13.45 4.00
N ARG A 278 -21.12 -12.76 3.29
CA ARG A 278 -22.45 -12.41 3.77
C ARG A 278 -23.46 -13.38 3.19
N THR A 279 -24.30 -13.95 4.03
CA THR A 279 -25.41 -14.82 3.61
C THR A 279 -26.60 -13.99 3.08
N PRO A 280 -27.58 -14.61 2.40
CA PRO A 280 -28.83 -13.96 2.02
C PRO A 280 -29.59 -13.32 3.18
N ASN A 281 -29.41 -13.84 4.40
CA ASN A 281 -30.02 -13.33 5.64
C ASN A 281 -29.18 -12.23 6.31
N ASP A 282 -28.21 -11.66 5.60
CA ASP A 282 -27.27 -10.65 6.10
C ASP A 282 -26.37 -11.11 7.28
N GLU A 283 -26.34 -12.41 7.58
CA GLU A 283 -25.40 -12.98 8.54
C GLU A 283 -23.98 -13.06 7.95
N LEU A 284 -22.97 -12.80 8.79
CA LEU A 284 -21.58 -12.98 8.43
C LEU A 284 -21.13 -14.41 8.75
N LYS A 285 -20.50 -15.07 7.78
CA LYS A 285 -19.88 -16.38 7.95
C LYS A 285 -18.42 -16.33 7.56
N ILE A 286 -17.60 -17.09 8.30
CA ILE A 286 -16.22 -17.40 7.96
C ILE A 286 -16.16 -18.85 7.49
N LEU A 287 -15.43 -19.09 6.41
CA LEU A 287 -15.30 -20.38 5.75
C LEU A 287 -13.82 -20.64 5.44
N ASP A 288 -13.39 -21.89 5.57
CA ASP A 288 -12.09 -22.37 5.12
C ASP A 288 -12.27 -23.17 3.82
N ILE A 289 -11.68 -22.72 2.71
CA ILE A 289 -11.88 -23.34 1.39
C ILE A 289 -11.31 -24.76 1.32
N ILE A 290 -10.37 -25.12 2.19
CA ILE A 290 -9.86 -26.50 2.32
C ILE A 290 -10.90 -27.41 2.98
N ARG A 291 -11.77 -26.83 3.82
CA ARG A 291 -12.85 -27.52 4.54
C ARG A 291 -14.18 -26.85 4.18
N PRO A 292 -14.65 -26.97 2.92
CA PRO A 292 -15.76 -26.17 2.40
C PRO A 292 -17.11 -26.41 3.10
N PHE A 293 -17.24 -27.49 3.86
CA PHE A 293 -18.41 -27.77 4.70
C PHE A 293 -18.30 -27.20 6.12
N TYR A 294 -17.14 -26.64 6.47
CA TYR A 294 -16.85 -26.07 7.77
C TYR A 294 -16.96 -24.54 7.73
N GLU A 295 -18.20 -24.07 7.80
CA GLU A 295 -18.53 -22.65 7.95
C GLU A 295 -18.94 -22.33 9.39
N ILE A 296 -18.57 -21.15 9.87
CA ILE A 296 -18.94 -20.67 11.20
C ILE A 296 -19.56 -19.29 11.10
N LYS A 297 -20.65 -19.06 11.83
CA LYS A 297 -21.26 -17.73 11.96
C LYS A 297 -20.37 -16.82 12.80
N LEU A 298 -20.05 -15.63 12.30
CA LEU A 298 -19.42 -14.58 13.09
C LEU A 298 -20.53 -13.79 13.78
N GLU A 299 -20.54 -13.76 15.11
CA GLU A 299 -21.53 -12.95 15.83
C GLU A 299 -21.26 -11.48 15.59
N ASP A 300 -22.32 -10.77 15.22
CA ASP A 300 -22.29 -9.33 15.10
C ASP A 300 -23.07 -8.72 16.27
N ARG A 301 -22.41 -7.85 17.02
CA ARG A 301 -23.06 -7.09 18.10
C ARG A 301 -23.61 -5.76 17.61
N GLN A 302 -23.50 -5.46 16.31
CA GLN A 302 -23.98 -4.19 15.77
C GLN A 302 -25.51 -4.05 15.83
N PRO A 303 -26.01 -2.82 16.02
CA PRO A 303 -27.40 -2.50 15.77
C PRO A 303 -27.74 -2.73 14.29
N PHE A 304 -28.94 -3.24 14.05
CA PHE A 304 -29.47 -3.55 12.71
C PHE A 304 -29.19 -2.41 11.71
N VAL A 305 -28.29 -2.66 10.75
CA VAL A 305 -28.02 -1.72 9.65
C VAL A 305 -29.14 -1.87 8.62
N PRO A 306 -29.75 -0.77 8.14
CA PRO A 306 -30.76 -0.85 7.09
C PRO A 306 -30.21 -1.56 5.84
N PRO A 307 -30.98 -2.46 5.21
CA PRO A 307 -30.51 -3.34 4.13
C PRO A 307 -30.04 -2.60 2.86
N ASN A 308 -30.40 -1.31 2.71
CA ASN A 308 -30.10 -0.50 1.54
C ASN A 308 -28.85 0.38 1.70
N GLN A 309 -28.13 0.27 2.81
CA GLN A 309 -26.95 1.08 3.05
C GLN A 309 -25.69 0.38 2.54
N PRO A 310 -24.74 1.12 1.92
CA PRO A 310 -23.44 0.56 1.60
C PRO A 310 -22.77 0.11 2.90
N ASP A 311 -22.28 -1.12 2.88
CA ASP A 311 -21.57 -1.68 4.02
C ASP A 311 -20.08 -1.46 3.82
N SER A 312 -19.52 -0.53 4.58
CA SER A 312 -18.07 -0.38 4.70
C SER A 312 -17.56 -1.57 5.50
N PHE A 313 -16.88 -2.46 4.80
CA PHE A 313 -16.32 -3.68 5.37
C PHE A 313 -14.85 -3.75 5.02
N GLU A 314 -14.01 -3.92 6.03
CA GLU A 314 -12.60 -4.25 5.85
C GLU A 314 -12.21 -5.33 6.86
N ALA A 315 -11.25 -6.16 6.49
CA ALA A 315 -10.77 -7.18 7.40
C ALA A 315 -9.27 -7.40 7.26
N VAL A 316 -8.66 -7.85 8.35
CA VAL A 316 -7.28 -8.31 8.36
C VAL A 316 -7.26 -9.65 9.08
N LEU A 317 -6.79 -10.68 8.38
CA LEU A 317 -6.77 -12.05 8.89
C LEU A 317 -5.33 -12.49 9.18
N ASN A 318 -5.19 -13.29 10.23
CA ASN A 318 -4.02 -14.12 10.52
C ASN A 318 -4.53 -15.56 10.73
N ASP A 319 -3.63 -16.49 10.98
CA ASP A 319 -3.97 -17.84 11.39
C ASP A 319 -4.69 -17.85 12.73
N GLU A 320 -4.27 -16.99 13.68
CA GLU A 320 -4.76 -17.02 15.06
C GLU A 320 -5.99 -16.12 15.32
N TYR A 321 -6.17 -15.06 14.54
CA TYR A 321 -7.24 -14.07 14.74
C TYR A 321 -7.69 -13.38 13.45
N ALA A 322 -8.87 -12.77 13.50
CA ALA A 322 -9.36 -11.82 12.52
C ALA A 322 -9.70 -10.49 13.19
N ILE A 323 -9.34 -9.38 12.54
CA ILE A 323 -9.82 -8.04 12.91
C ILE A 323 -10.75 -7.58 11.80
N ILE A 324 -11.98 -7.23 12.16
CA ILE A 324 -13.04 -6.89 11.22
C ILE A 324 -13.55 -5.50 11.56
N LEU A 325 -13.47 -4.61 10.57
CA LEU A 325 -14.05 -3.28 10.59
C LEU A 325 -15.39 -3.31 9.85
N ARG A 326 -16.40 -2.79 10.52
CA ARG A 326 -17.79 -2.67 10.05
C ARG A 326 -18.23 -1.21 10.17
N PRO A 327 -19.42 -0.82 9.70
CA PRO A 327 -19.84 0.59 9.67
C PRO A 327 -19.78 1.34 11.00
N LYS A 328 -19.78 0.69 12.16
CA LYS A 328 -19.63 1.33 13.47
C LYS A 328 -18.69 0.62 14.44
N THR A 329 -18.10 -0.52 14.08
CA THR A 329 -17.34 -1.31 15.06
C THR A 329 -16.07 -1.87 14.47
N LEU A 330 -15.02 -1.91 15.29
CA LEU A 330 -13.82 -2.69 15.08
C LEU A 330 -13.85 -3.87 16.07
N ALA A 331 -13.88 -5.10 15.55
CA ALA A 331 -14.00 -6.30 16.36
C ALA A 331 -12.84 -7.27 16.11
N LEU A 332 -12.34 -7.89 17.18
CA LEU A 332 -11.32 -8.93 17.14
C LEU A 332 -11.93 -10.28 17.44
N TYR A 333 -11.68 -11.27 16.59
CA TYR A 333 -12.15 -12.65 16.74
C TYR A 333 -10.95 -13.59 16.87
N SER A 334 -11.01 -14.52 17.83
CA SER A 334 -10.07 -15.63 17.87
C SER A 334 -10.44 -16.68 16.82
N LEU A 335 -9.46 -17.12 16.04
CA LEU A 335 -9.64 -18.15 15.01
C LEU A 335 -9.05 -19.51 15.42
N GLY A 336 -8.38 -19.62 16.58
CA GLY A 336 -7.66 -20.84 16.95
C GLY A 336 -8.54 -22.11 16.94
N ALA A 337 -9.76 -22.02 17.46
CA ALA A 337 -10.71 -23.14 17.45
C ALA A 337 -11.30 -23.42 16.05
N PHE A 338 -11.53 -22.38 15.25
CA PHE A 338 -11.90 -22.50 13.84
C PHE A 338 -10.82 -23.20 13.01
N ARG A 339 -9.54 -22.83 13.18
CA ARG A 339 -8.42 -23.50 12.49
C ARG A 339 -8.32 -24.98 12.84
N ARG A 340 -8.55 -25.34 14.11
CA ARG A 340 -8.54 -26.74 14.55
C ARG A 340 -9.77 -27.54 14.12
N GLY A 341 -10.82 -26.88 13.64
CA GLY A 341 -12.07 -27.58 13.30
C GLY A 341 -12.83 -28.06 14.52
N SER A 342 -12.59 -27.46 15.70
CA SER A 342 -13.11 -27.98 16.97
C SER A 342 -14.52 -27.49 17.31
N HIS A 343 -15.09 -26.58 16.50
CA HIS A 343 -16.45 -26.10 16.73
C HIS A 343 -17.53 -27.07 16.22
N PRO A 344 -18.67 -27.19 16.94
CA PRO A 344 -19.84 -27.88 16.41
C PRO A 344 -20.43 -27.13 15.20
N PRO A 345 -21.22 -27.80 14.33
CA PRO A 345 -21.80 -27.21 13.12
C PRO A 345 -22.69 -25.98 13.35
N SER A 346 -23.24 -25.83 14.55
CA SER A 346 -24.11 -24.72 14.96
C SER A 346 -23.37 -23.63 15.75
N ALA A 347 -22.04 -23.71 15.85
CA ALA A 347 -21.28 -22.72 16.60
C ALA A 347 -21.31 -21.34 15.96
N SER A 348 -21.22 -20.34 16.82
CA SER A 348 -20.94 -18.96 16.46
C SER A 348 -19.62 -18.53 17.12
N LEU A 349 -18.89 -17.64 16.46
CA LEU A 349 -17.70 -16.99 17.00
C LEU A 349 -18.09 -15.61 17.53
N SER A 350 -18.08 -15.46 18.85
CA SER A 350 -18.17 -14.17 19.50
C SER A 350 -16.86 -13.39 19.38
N PRO A 351 -16.90 -12.05 19.22
CA PRO A 351 -15.68 -11.25 19.26
C PRO A 351 -15.06 -11.28 20.66
N SER A 352 -13.74 -11.43 20.75
CA SER A 352 -12.96 -11.34 21.99
C SER A 352 -12.86 -9.89 22.49
N GLN A 353 -12.87 -8.91 21.58
CA GLN A 353 -12.85 -7.49 21.89
C GLN A 353 -13.63 -6.71 20.82
N VAL A 354 -14.33 -5.65 21.24
CA VAL A 354 -15.08 -4.76 20.33
C VAL A 354 -14.85 -3.32 20.74
N HIS A 355 -14.57 -2.46 19.76
CA HIS A 355 -14.61 -1.02 19.88
C HIS A 355 -15.73 -0.48 19.00
N GLU A 356 -16.56 0.41 19.55
CA GLU A 356 -17.62 1.11 18.81
C GLU A 356 -17.17 2.54 18.51
N PHE A 357 -17.20 2.91 17.23
CA PHE A 357 -16.94 4.27 16.79
C PHE A 357 -18.18 5.13 17.02
N GLN A 358 -17.95 6.38 17.42
CA GLN A 358 -19.01 7.35 17.67
C GLN A 358 -19.88 7.61 16.43
N TRP A 359 -19.27 7.61 15.24
CA TRP A 359 -19.94 7.88 13.98
C TRP A 359 -19.90 6.68 13.04
N ARG A 360 -20.88 6.65 12.14
CA ARG A 360 -20.92 5.65 11.07
C ARG A 360 -19.82 5.93 10.05
N ILE A 361 -19.11 4.88 9.67
CA ILE A 361 -18.08 4.84 8.65
C ILE A 361 -18.75 4.76 7.28
N ASP A 362 -18.28 5.59 6.35
CA ASP A 362 -18.66 5.61 4.94
C ASP A 362 -17.68 4.81 4.09
N SER A 363 -16.40 5.09 4.26
CA SER A 363 -15.30 4.41 3.60
C SER A 363 -14.17 4.18 4.59
N CYS A 364 -13.47 3.07 4.41
CA CYS A 364 -12.33 2.70 5.24
C CYS A 364 -11.36 1.84 4.47
N VAL A 365 -10.10 1.87 4.90
CA VAL A 365 -9.08 0.92 4.49
C VAL A 365 -8.25 0.54 5.72
N MET A 366 -7.87 -0.74 5.82
CA MET A 366 -7.01 -1.25 6.88
C MET A 366 -5.78 -1.91 6.27
N GLN A 367 -4.61 -1.59 6.81
CA GLN A 367 -3.36 -2.17 6.33
C GLN A 367 -2.41 -2.43 7.50
N ARG A 368 -1.91 -3.67 7.59
CA ARG A 368 -0.81 -3.99 8.51
C ARG A 368 0.43 -3.26 8.05
N GLN A 369 1.09 -2.59 8.99
CA GLN A 369 2.38 -1.99 8.73
C GLN A 369 3.42 -3.11 8.58
N ILE A 370 4.19 -3.10 7.50
CA ILE A 370 5.33 -3.98 7.32
C ILE A 370 6.54 -3.17 7.76
N SER A 371 7.27 -3.65 8.79
CA SER A 371 8.61 -3.13 9.01
C SER A 371 9.56 -3.89 8.10
N PRO A 372 10.32 -3.21 7.22
CA PRO A 372 11.28 -3.88 6.35
C PRO A 372 12.37 -4.63 7.13
N SER A 373 12.54 -4.35 8.43
CA SER A 373 13.49 -5.02 9.31
C SER A 373 13.08 -6.44 9.72
N ALA A 374 11.80 -6.82 9.53
CA ALA A 374 11.26 -8.13 9.86
C ALA A 374 10.57 -8.84 8.67
N PRO A 375 11.14 -8.86 7.45
CA PRO A 375 10.37 -9.22 6.26
C PRO A 375 10.18 -10.73 6.10
N HIS A 376 11.03 -11.58 6.69
CA HIS A 376 11.07 -13.00 6.31
C HIS A 376 11.49 -14.03 7.38
N LEU A 377 11.79 -13.65 8.62
CA LEU A 377 12.56 -14.55 9.49
C LEU A 377 11.88 -15.21 10.68
N SER A 378 10.58 -15.06 10.93
CA SER A 378 9.88 -16.07 11.75
C SER A 378 8.36 -15.92 11.77
N ASN A 379 7.66 -17.06 11.77
CA ASN A 379 6.27 -17.17 12.24
C ASN A 379 6.11 -16.79 13.74
N ASP A 380 7.19 -16.37 14.39
CA ASP A 380 7.28 -16.00 15.81
C ASP A 380 7.18 -14.49 16.02
N SER A 381 7.08 -13.70 14.95
CA SER A 381 7.02 -12.26 15.08
C SER A 381 5.66 -11.81 15.60
N LYS A 382 5.70 -11.16 16.76
CA LYS A 382 4.64 -10.31 17.30
C LYS A 382 3.95 -9.50 16.18
N PRO A 383 2.62 -9.31 16.24
CA PRO A 383 1.91 -8.51 15.25
C PRO A 383 2.53 -7.12 15.09
N SER A 384 2.51 -6.61 13.86
CA SER A 384 2.81 -5.21 13.59
C SER A 384 1.59 -4.34 13.83
N SER A 385 1.84 -3.03 13.99
CA SER A 385 0.78 -2.02 14.07
C SER A 385 -0.15 -2.12 12.87
N LEU A 386 -1.44 -1.91 13.13
CA LEU A 386 -2.46 -1.88 12.09
C LEU A 386 -2.93 -0.43 11.91
N ASN A 387 -2.69 0.10 10.72
CA ASN A 387 -3.16 1.43 10.33
C ASN A 387 -4.58 1.30 9.77
N ILE A 388 -5.46 2.19 10.22
CA ILE A 388 -6.88 2.20 9.88
C ILE A 388 -7.23 3.61 9.44
N LEU A 389 -7.54 3.79 8.16
CA LEU A 389 -7.96 5.07 7.62
C LEU A 389 -9.48 5.05 7.43
N ILE A 390 -10.17 6.05 7.96
CA ILE A 390 -11.63 6.10 8.03
C ILE A 390 -12.12 7.46 7.51
N ARG A 391 -13.19 7.43 6.71
CA ARG A 391 -14.08 8.58 6.51
C ARG A 391 -15.45 8.27 7.09
N TYR A 392 -16.01 9.21 7.85
CA TYR A 392 -17.35 9.07 8.42
C TYR A 392 -18.45 9.57 7.47
N SER A 393 -19.64 9.01 7.60
CA SER A 393 -20.80 9.28 6.74
C SER A 393 -21.65 10.48 7.15
N SER A 394 -21.17 11.39 8.02
CA SER A 394 -22.02 12.43 8.62
C SER A 394 -21.99 13.76 7.85
N LEU A 395 -23.18 14.30 7.56
CA LEU A 395 -23.37 15.63 6.97
C LEU A 395 -23.36 16.78 8.00
N PHE A 396 -23.41 16.49 9.31
CA PHE A 396 -23.37 17.50 10.37
C PHE A 396 -22.69 16.97 11.66
N PRO A 397 -21.94 17.81 12.41
CA PRO A 397 -21.61 19.19 12.07
C PRO A 397 -20.59 19.28 10.93
N TRP A 398 -19.51 18.49 10.89
CA TRP A 398 -18.50 18.47 9.80
C TRP A 398 -17.60 17.22 9.96
N PRO A 399 -17.58 16.20 9.06
CA PRO A 399 -16.27 15.73 8.55
C PRO A 399 -16.28 14.95 7.21
N VAL A 400 -17.19 15.13 6.24
CA VAL A 400 -16.99 14.47 4.91
C VAL A 400 -15.67 14.91 4.25
N ASN A 401 -15.15 16.07 4.67
CA ASN A 401 -13.89 16.66 4.25
C ASN A 401 -12.67 16.20 5.07
N LEU A 402 -12.82 15.21 5.94
CA LEU A 402 -11.74 14.73 6.81
C LEU A 402 -11.53 13.22 6.62
N LEU A 403 -10.29 12.81 6.80
CA LEU A 403 -9.92 11.41 7.01
C LEU A 403 -9.38 11.29 8.43
N HIS A 404 -9.73 10.21 9.11
CA HIS A 404 -9.24 9.89 10.45
C HIS A 404 -8.34 8.68 10.34
N HIS A 405 -7.08 8.84 10.75
CA HIS A 405 -6.15 7.73 10.84
C HIS A 405 -6.09 7.28 12.30
N TYR A 406 -6.54 6.05 12.50
CA TYR A 406 -6.39 5.32 13.74
C TYR A 406 -5.27 4.31 13.63
N THR A 407 -4.55 4.12 14.73
CA THR A 407 -3.55 3.06 14.86
C THR A 407 -3.99 2.08 15.93
N LEU A 408 -4.01 0.80 15.59
CA LEU A 408 -4.18 -0.28 16.53
C LEU A 408 -2.80 -0.87 16.84
N TYR A 409 -2.29 -0.54 18.02
CA TYR A 409 -0.94 -0.92 18.44
C TYR A 409 -0.87 -2.39 18.88
N PRO A 410 0.21 -3.10 18.55
CA PRO A 410 0.37 -4.47 19.00
C PRO A 410 0.57 -4.52 20.52
N ASN A 411 0.08 -5.57 21.14
CA ASN A 411 0.25 -5.77 22.58
C ASN A 411 1.60 -6.43 22.87
N ASP A 412 2.47 -5.76 23.62
CA ASP A 412 3.80 -6.26 23.99
C ASP A 412 3.74 -7.54 24.84
N SER A 413 2.65 -7.74 25.57
CA SER A 413 2.43 -8.94 26.40
C SER A 413 1.81 -10.12 25.64
N TYR A 414 1.53 -9.97 24.35
CA TYR A 414 0.92 -11.03 23.56
C TYR A 414 1.88 -12.20 23.38
N ILE A 415 1.45 -13.39 23.79
CA ILE A 415 2.16 -14.64 23.56
C ILE A 415 1.42 -15.40 22.46
N SER A 416 2.02 -15.47 21.26
CA SER A 416 1.49 -16.25 20.14
C SER A 416 1.59 -17.75 20.45
N SER A 417 0.68 -18.55 19.88
CA SER A 417 0.75 -20.00 19.99
C SER A 417 1.83 -20.62 19.10
N ALA A 418 2.28 -19.91 18.06
CA ALA A 418 3.27 -20.39 17.09
C ALA A 418 4.69 -20.50 17.67
N THR A 419 5.05 -19.67 18.65
CA THR A 419 6.40 -19.56 19.23
C THR A 419 6.85 -20.79 20.01
N ASN A 420 5.92 -21.65 20.42
CA ASN A 420 6.18 -22.81 21.26
C ASN A 420 6.26 -24.13 20.48
N LYS A 421 6.70 -24.12 19.21
CA LYS A 421 6.89 -25.36 18.43
C LYS A 421 7.94 -26.31 19.01
N HIS A 422 8.84 -25.83 19.87
CA HIS A 422 9.93 -26.64 20.43
C HIS A 422 9.65 -27.21 21.83
N SER A 423 8.61 -26.77 22.55
CA SER A 423 8.22 -27.39 23.82
C SER A 423 7.16 -28.45 23.58
N SER A 424 7.48 -29.70 23.93
CA SER A 424 6.57 -30.85 23.82
C SER A 424 5.35 -30.81 24.76
N THR A 425 5.23 -29.77 25.60
CA THR A 425 4.22 -29.65 26.66
C THR A 425 3.21 -28.53 26.47
N THR A 426 3.22 -27.80 25.34
CA THR A 426 2.54 -26.50 25.25
C THR A 426 1.15 -26.56 24.64
N THR A 427 0.14 -26.50 25.51
CA THR A 427 -1.13 -25.85 25.19
C THR A 427 -0.84 -24.38 24.86
N GLY A 428 -0.85 -24.01 23.57
CA GLY A 428 -0.72 -22.61 23.15
C GLY A 428 -1.73 -21.73 23.87
N PHE A 429 -1.33 -20.54 24.30
CA PHE A 429 -2.23 -19.61 24.98
C PHE A 429 -3.35 -19.17 24.02
N ALA A 430 -4.59 -19.47 24.39
CA ALA A 430 -5.74 -18.99 23.63
C ALA A 430 -5.81 -17.46 23.67
N ILE A 431 -6.31 -16.86 22.59
CA ILE A 431 -6.64 -15.44 22.58
C ILE A 431 -7.83 -15.23 23.52
N THR A 432 -7.58 -14.51 24.60
CA THR A 432 -8.56 -14.15 25.63
C THR A 432 -8.45 -12.66 25.90
N SER A 433 -9.34 -12.10 26.72
CA SER A 433 -9.24 -10.70 27.16
C SER A 433 -7.89 -10.35 27.80
N ASN A 434 -7.18 -11.34 28.36
CA ASN A 434 -5.89 -11.16 29.02
C ASN A 434 -4.69 -11.43 28.09
N ASN A 435 -4.91 -11.98 26.89
CA ASN A 435 -3.87 -12.28 25.90
C ASN A 435 -4.35 -11.86 24.50
N LEU A 436 -4.54 -10.55 24.32
CA LEU A 436 -4.94 -9.97 23.04
C LEU A 436 -3.70 -9.63 22.21
N PRO A 437 -3.71 -9.85 20.87
CA PRO A 437 -2.59 -9.48 20.00
C PRO A 437 -2.43 -7.96 19.82
N TYR A 438 -3.49 -7.19 20.10
CA TYR A 438 -3.52 -5.74 19.97
C TYR A 438 -4.10 -5.08 21.21
N LYS A 439 -3.67 -3.84 21.47
CA LYS A 439 -4.22 -2.97 22.51
C LYS A 439 -5.49 -2.30 21.97
N PHE A 440 -6.60 -2.45 22.69
CA PHE A 440 -7.86 -1.77 22.38
C PHE A 440 -8.16 -0.70 23.44
N PRO A 441 -8.85 0.41 23.10
CA PRO A 441 -9.37 0.76 21.76
C PRO A 441 -8.27 1.19 20.76
N PRO A 442 -8.55 1.24 19.44
CA PRO A 442 -7.66 1.90 18.49
C PRO A 442 -7.47 3.38 18.88
N VAL A 443 -6.26 3.90 18.68
CA VAL A 443 -5.88 5.28 19.04
C VAL A 443 -6.03 6.16 17.81
N LEU A 444 -6.75 7.29 17.92
CA LEU A 444 -6.76 8.30 16.86
C LEU A 444 -5.38 8.96 16.80
N SER A 445 -4.60 8.65 15.76
CA SER A 445 -3.25 9.18 15.59
C SER A 445 -3.27 10.56 14.94
N GLN A 446 -4.14 10.77 13.94
CA GLN A 446 -4.24 12.05 13.25
C GLN A 446 -5.59 12.24 12.53
N THR A 447 -5.96 13.50 12.35
CA THR A 447 -7.06 13.92 11.47
C THR A 447 -6.49 14.70 10.29
N ILE A 448 -6.78 14.23 9.08
CA ILE A 448 -6.22 14.68 7.82
C ILE A 448 -7.28 15.45 7.04
N VAL A 449 -6.93 16.63 6.54
CA VAL A 449 -7.82 17.42 5.69
C VAL A 449 -7.87 16.81 4.29
N SER A 450 -9.09 16.52 3.82
CA SER A 450 -9.36 15.90 2.53
C SER A 450 -10.67 16.48 1.99
N PRO A 451 -10.66 17.69 1.40
CA PRO A 451 -11.89 18.37 0.97
C PRO A 451 -12.61 17.58 -0.12
N VAL A 452 -13.88 17.27 0.07
CA VAL A 452 -14.68 16.48 -0.87
C VAL A 452 -15.97 17.22 -1.15
N ARG A 453 -16.18 17.59 -2.42
CA ARG A 453 -17.46 18.16 -2.86
C ARG A 453 -18.59 17.16 -2.61
N LEU A 454 -19.78 17.67 -2.31
CA LEU A 454 -20.96 16.84 -2.14
C LEU A 454 -21.13 15.96 -3.38
N PHE A 455 -21.29 14.65 -3.16
CA PHE A 455 -21.43 13.62 -4.20
C PHE A 455 -20.20 13.35 -5.07
N ALA A 456 -19.06 14.00 -4.81
CA ALA A 456 -17.83 13.65 -5.48
C ALA A 456 -17.46 12.19 -5.18
N ILE A 457 -16.96 11.50 -6.20
CA ILE A 457 -16.49 10.14 -6.02
C ILE A 457 -15.18 10.21 -5.24
N THR A 458 -15.09 9.37 -4.22
CA THR A 458 -13.89 9.26 -3.40
C THR A 458 -13.49 7.81 -3.25
N ASP A 459 -12.19 7.63 -3.08
CA ASP A 459 -11.58 6.37 -2.77
C ASP A 459 -10.29 6.65 -1.99
N MET A 460 -9.81 5.64 -1.28
CA MET A 460 -8.57 5.72 -0.52
C MET A 460 -7.87 4.38 -0.54
N ALA A 461 -6.54 4.43 -0.53
CA ALA A 461 -5.67 3.27 -0.47
C ALA A 461 -4.61 3.51 0.59
N LEU A 462 -4.17 2.43 1.23
CA LEU A 462 -3.18 2.47 2.28
C LEU A 462 -2.10 1.44 1.99
N GLY A 463 -0.87 1.92 1.87
CA GLY A 463 0.29 1.09 1.62
C GLY A 463 0.85 0.46 2.90
N PRO A 464 1.58 -0.67 2.78
CA PRO A 464 2.14 -1.40 3.91
C PRO A 464 3.22 -0.65 4.71
N TYR A 465 3.87 0.36 4.16
CA TYR A 465 4.87 1.19 4.84
C TYR A 465 4.30 2.52 5.35
N GLY A 466 2.97 2.70 5.26
CA GLY A 466 2.28 3.84 5.85
C GLY A 466 1.95 4.96 4.88
N THR A 467 2.15 4.83 3.58
CA THR A 467 1.59 5.81 2.62
C THR A 467 0.06 5.67 2.55
N ALA A 468 -0.67 6.71 2.95
CA ALA A 468 -2.07 6.88 2.61
C ALA A 468 -2.19 7.70 1.32
N VAL A 469 -3.05 7.29 0.39
CA VAL A 469 -3.38 8.04 -0.84
C VAL A 469 -4.90 8.06 -1.00
N TRP A 470 -5.46 9.18 -1.45
CA TRP A 470 -6.91 9.33 -1.63
C TRP A 470 -7.25 10.32 -2.73
N PHE A 471 -8.51 10.26 -3.17
CA PHE A 471 -9.10 11.33 -3.99
C PHE A 471 -9.72 12.40 -3.10
N ASP A 472 -9.37 13.65 -3.38
CA ASP A 472 -10.07 14.82 -2.88
C ASP A 472 -10.45 15.78 -4.04
N SER A 473 -11.27 16.76 -3.74
CA SER A 473 -11.69 17.80 -4.67
C SER A 473 -10.61 18.87 -4.78
N HIS A 474 -10.32 19.28 -6.00
CA HIS A 474 -9.38 20.36 -6.24
C HIS A 474 -9.96 21.70 -5.79
N THR A 475 -9.36 22.35 -4.78
CA THR A 475 -9.86 23.61 -4.20
C THR A 475 -9.09 24.86 -4.64
N ASP A 476 -7.89 24.69 -5.21
CA ASP A 476 -6.92 25.79 -5.33
C ASP A 476 -6.99 26.52 -6.68
N TYR A 477 -7.68 25.95 -7.68
CA TYR A 477 -7.93 26.61 -8.96
C TYR A 477 -9.41 27.02 -9.05
N HIS A 478 -9.68 28.16 -9.67
CA HIS A 478 -11.01 28.74 -9.89
C HIS A 478 -12.01 27.87 -10.70
N GLY A 479 -11.74 26.57 -10.88
CA GLY A 479 -12.62 25.61 -11.54
C GLY A 479 -13.56 24.93 -10.55
N GLU A 480 -14.84 24.82 -10.92
CA GLU A 480 -15.86 24.10 -10.14
C GLU A 480 -15.72 22.57 -10.20
N VAL A 481 -14.81 22.06 -11.05
CA VAL A 481 -14.63 20.65 -11.40
C VAL A 481 -13.15 20.27 -11.28
N GLY A 482 -12.89 19.04 -10.83
CA GLY A 482 -11.55 18.48 -10.75
C GLY A 482 -11.34 17.63 -9.50
N GLN A 483 -10.50 16.62 -9.68
CA GLN A 483 -10.03 15.73 -8.62
C GLN A 483 -8.53 15.89 -8.45
N ARG A 484 -8.06 15.69 -7.22
CA ARG A 484 -6.64 15.63 -6.90
C ARG A 484 -6.34 14.30 -6.24
N LEU A 485 -5.20 13.72 -6.62
CA LEU A 485 -4.62 12.55 -6.00
C LEU A 485 -3.67 13.02 -4.91
N ALA A 486 -4.18 13.07 -3.69
CA ALA A 486 -3.45 13.50 -2.51
C ALA A 486 -2.90 12.29 -1.76
N GLY A 487 -1.85 12.49 -0.98
CA GLY A 487 -1.37 11.48 -0.06
C GLY A 487 -0.58 12.02 1.12
N LEU A 488 -0.28 11.14 2.06
CA LEU A 488 0.46 11.44 3.28
C LEU A 488 1.22 10.20 3.72
N MET A 489 2.49 10.35 4.11
CA MET A 489 3.19 9.33 4.89
C MET A 489 2.66 9.41 6.32
N LEU A 490 1.99 8.37 6.79
CA LEU A 490 1.49 8.33 8.14
C LEU A 490 2.67 8.15 9.10
N ASP A 491 2.90 9.14 9.96
CA ASP A 491 4.02 9.13 10.89
C ASP A 491 3.95 7.89 11.79
N ARG A 492 5.08 7.21 11.91
CA ARG A 492 5.30 6.25 12.98
C ARG A 492 5.66 7.08 14.20
N GLU A 493 4.87 7.00 15.27
CA GLU A 493 5.24 7.62 16.55
C GLU A 493 6.67 7.20 16.89
N GLU A 494 7.60 8.15 16.80
CA GLU A 494 8.95 7.95 17.32
C GLU A 494 8.78 7.71 18.81
N THR A 495 9.10 6.50 19.24
CA THR A 495 8.87 5.93 20.58
C THR A 495 9.58 6.66 21.73
N GLY A 496 9.99 7.92 21.56
CA GLY A 496 10.86 8.66 22.46
C GLY A 496 10.39 10.05 22.92
N SER A 497 9.30 10.63 22.39
CA SER A 497 8.86 11.96 22.85
C SER A 497 7.65 11.87 23.80
N ASN A 498 7.93 12.12 25.07
CA ASN A 498 6.98 11.99 26.18
C ASN A 498 5.82 13.01 26.09
N ASN A 499 4.59 12.52 26.31
CA ASN A 499 3.42 13.22 26.89
C ASN A 499 2.66 14.30 26.10
N ILE A 500 2.66 14.32 24.77
CA ILE A 500 1.67 15.13 24.05
C ILE A 500 0.35 14.36 23.96
N THR A 501 -0.71 14.92 24.53
CA THR A 501 -2.07 14.37 24.43
C THR A 501 -2.55 14.40 22.96
N PRO A 502 -2.82 13.23 22.33
CA PRO A 502 -3.07 13.13 20.87
C PRO A 502 -4.39 13.72 20.35
N ALA A 503 -5.31 14.17 21.23
CA ALA A 503 -6.72 14.24 20.87
C ALA A 503 -7.12 15.36 19.89
N ASP A 504 -6.33 16.44 19.73
CA ASP A 504 -6.79 17.63 19.00
C ASP A 504 -5.85 18.16 17.91
N GLN A 505 -4.80 17.41 17.54
CA GLN A 505 -3.94 17.84 16.44
C GLN A 505 -4.57 17.48 15.09
N VAL A 506 -5.31 18.43 14.52
CA VAL A 506 -5.58 18.43 13.07
C VAL A 506 -4.22 18.62 12.40
N SER A 507 -3.79 17.63 11.65
CA SER A 507 -2.51 17.71 10.94
C SER A 507 -2.65 18.79 9.87
N THR A 508 -1.94 19.90 10.07
CA THR A 508 -1.74 20.94 9.05
C THR A 508 -0.58 20.60 8.13
N MET A 509 -0.01 19.40 8.26
CA MET A 509 1.08 18.96 7.39
C MET A 509 0.63 19.02 5.94
N PRO A 510 1.47 19.57 5.04
CA PRO A 510 1.13 19.64 3.63
C PRO A 510 1.00 18.22 3.08
N SER A 511 -0.18 17.89 2.56
CA SER A 511 -0.39 16.66 1.81
C SER A 511 0.52 16.63 0.58
N MET A 512 1.08 15.46 0.27
CA MET A 512 1.74 15.19 -1.00
C MET A 512 0.70 15.23 -2.12
N VAL A 513 1.05 15.83 -3.27
CA VAL A 513 0.16 15.87 -4.43
C VAL A 513 0.81 15.09 -5.58
N PHE A 514 0.30 13.89 -5.79
CA PHE A 514 0.78 12.96 -6.83
C PHE A 514 0.28 13.35 -8.23
N GLY A 515 -0.90 13.98 -8.31
CA GLY A 515 -1.46 14.46 -9.56
C GLY A 515 -2.79 15.19 -9.39
N ALA A 516 -3.21 15.87 -10.45
CA ALA A 516 -4.53 16.49 -10.55
C ALA A 516 -5.19 16.08 -11.87
N HIS A 517 -6.51 16.03 -11.85
CA HIS A 517 -7.36 15.73 -12.99
C HIS A 517 -8.46 16.76 -13.10
N GLU A 518 -8.65 17.32 -14.29
CA GLU A 518 -9.66 18.36 -14.51
C GLU A 518 -11.10 17.82 -14.46
N LYS A 519 -11.28 16.51 -14.62
CA LYS A 519 -12.59 15.86 -14.58
C LYS A 519 -12.79 15.11 -13.28
N ASP A 520 -14.06 14.87 -12.96
CA ASP A 520 -14.49 14.11 -11.79
C ASP A 520 -14.79 12.64 -12.15
N ASP A 521 -13.93 12.04 -12.97
CA ASP A 521 -14.14 10.68 -13.47
C ASP A 521 -13.20 9.64 -12.84
N TRP A 522 -12.21 10.02 -12.05
CA TRP A 522 -11.44 9.09 -11.21
C TRP A 522 -12.33 8.52 -10.12
N ASN A 523 -12.27 7.20 -9.93
CA ASN A 523 -13.17 6.52 -9.01
C ASN A 523 -12.56 5.37 -8.22
N ARG A 524 -11.42 4.84 -8.67
CA ARG A 524 -10.75 3.72 -8.00
C ARG A 524 -9.27 3.94 -7.87
N LEU A 525 -8.71 3.53 -6.74
CA LEU A 525 -7.32 3.72 -6.40
C LEU A 525 -6.70 2.40 -5.93
N ALA A 526 -5.45 2.16 -6.34
CA ALA A 526 -4.61 1.13 -5.75
C ALA A 526 -3.17 1.67 -5.60
N ILE A 527 -2.45 1.16 -4.61
CA ILE A 527 -1.07 1.51 -4.32
C ILE A 527 -0.22 0.24 -4.20
N ASP A 528 0.96 0.26 -4.83
CA ASP A 528 2.05 -0.69 -4.58
C ASP A 528 3.25 0.12 -4.10
N GLU A 529 3.27 0.37 -2.79
CA GLU A 529 4.20 1.29 -2.15
C GLU A 529 5.66 0.80 -2.24
N GLY A 530 5.87 -0.52 -2.16
CA GLY A 530 7.21 -1.11 -2.26
C GLY A 530 7.84 -0.90 -3.62
N GLU A 531 7.03 -0.90 -4.67
CA GLU A 531 7.47 -0.63 -6.05
C GLU A 531 7.28 0.83 -6.48
N GLY A 532 6.73 1.69 -5.60
CA GLY A 532 6.46 3.08 -5.90
C GLY A 532 5.46 3.25 -7.05
N ARG A 533 4.32 2.56 -7.02
CA ARG A 533 3.28 2.65 -8.05
C ARG A 533 1.94 3.07 -7.50
N ILE A 534 1.22 3.86 -8.29
CA ILE A 534 -0.19 4.18 -8.07
C ILE A 534 -0.97 3.82 -9.33
N ALA A 535 -2.11 3.17 -9.17
CA ALA A 535 -3.06 2.95 -10.25
C ALA A 535 -4.37 3.66 -9.95
N VAL A 536 -4.85 4.43 -10.93
CA VAL A 536 -6.09 5.20 -10.89
C VAL A 536 -7.04 4.69 -11.97
N GLY A 537 -8.22 4.24 -11.57
CA GLY A 537 -9.29 3.81 -12.46
C GLY A 537 -10.32 4.91 -12.64
N SER A 538 -10.92 4.97 -13.83
CA SER A 538 -11.94 5.95 -14.16
C SER A 538 -13.35 5.35 -14.30
N THR A 539 -14.35 6.22 -14.39
CA THR A 539 -15.72 5.83 -14.77
C THR A 539 -15.88 5.49 -16.25
N THR A 540 -14.89 5.83 -17.08
CA THR A 540 -14.88 5.57 -18.54
C THR A 540 -14.19 4.27 -18.92
N GLY A 541 -13.56 3.58 -17.96
CA GLY A 541 -12.83 2.32 -18.17
C GLY A 541 -11.35 2.51 -18.48
N GLU A 542 -10.85 3.73 -18.34
CA GLU A 542 -9.43 4.03 -18.40
C GLU A 542 -8.78 3.72 -17.05
N ILE A 543 -7.56 3.19 -17.12
CA ILE A 543 -6.69 2.98 -15.97
C ILE A 543 -5.37 3.68 -16.26
N ILE A 544 -4.99 4.60 -15.37
CA ILE A 544 -3.70 5.29 -15.39
C ILE A 544 -2.81 4.62 -14.35
N ILE A 545 -1.58 4.27 -14.73
CA ILE A 545 -0.58 3.68 -13.84
C ILE A 545 0.62 4.63 -13.84
N GLU A 546 0.98 5.10 -12.65
CA GLU A 546 2.10 6.02 -12.42
C GLU A 546 3.19 5.31 -11.63
N ASP A 547 4.40 5.28 -12.18
CA ASP A 547 5.59 4.74 -11.55
C ASP A 547 6.48 5.90 -11.08
N TYR A 548 6.91 5.87 -9.82
CA TYR A 548 7.75 6.90 -9.19
C TYR A 548 9.15 6.40 -8.83
N ALA A 549 9.43 5.12 -9.10
CA ALA A 549 10.75 4.51 -9.04
C ALA A 549 11.21 4.05 -10.43
N GLU A 550 12.52 4.08 -10.66
CA GLU A 550 13.11 3.38 -11.80
C GLU A 550 13.00 1.86 -11.58
N ARG A 551 12.77 1.14 -12.68
CA ARG A 551 12.63 -0.31 -12.61
C ARG A 551 13.99 -0.96 -12.33
N GLN A 552 14.05 -1.80 -11.31
CA GLN A 552 15.24 -2.56 -10.94
C GLN A 552 15.56 -3.67 -11.95
#